data_AF-A0A1Q7ZVZ9-F1
#
_entry.id   AF-A0A1Q7ZVZ9-F1
#
_cell.length_a   1.000
_cell.length_b   1.000
_cell.length_c   1.000
_cell.angle_alpha   90.00
_cell.angle_beta   90.00
_cell.angle_gamma   90.00
#
_symmetry.space_group_name_H-M   'P 1'
#
loop_
_entity.id
_entity.type
_entity.pdbx_description
1 polymer ?
#
loop_
_entity_poly.entity_id
_entity_poly.type
_entity_poly.pdbx_seq_one_letter_code
_entity_poly.pdbx_strand_id
1 'polypeptide(L)' 'MRRDQLRRFLNSEVVGQLSNGLFFEGYVVDQAGRALVFDRDGRAPHQISATRVKWLAKAVRYC' A
#
# COMPACT_ATOMS: atom_id res chain seq x y z
N MET A 1 3.68 6.54 -6.98
CA MET A 1 3.99 7.32 -5.75
C MET A 1 5.51 7.39 -5.50
N ARG A 2 6.05 8.49 -4.94
CA ARG A 2 7.49 8.61 -4.60
C ARG A 2 7.81 7.87 -3.28
N ARG A 3 9.06 7.41 -3.10
CA ARG A 3 9.49 6.63 -1.92
C ARG A 3 9.22 7.33 -0.59
N ASP A 4 9.44 8.64 -0.51
CA ASP A 4 9.25 9.41 0.73
C ASP A 4 7.78 9.58 1.12
N GLN A 5 6.87 9.58 0.14
CA GLN A 5 5.43 9.61 0.41
C GLN A 5 4.96 8.28 0.99
N LEU A 6 5.50 7.16 0.47
CA LEU A 6 5.16 5.82 0.93
C LEU A 6 5.61 5.56 2.37
N ARG A 7 6.75 6.14 2.77
CA ARG A 7 7.28 6.02 4.14
C ARG A 7 6.33 6.51 5.23
N ARG A 8 5.42 7.44 4.91
CA ARG A 8 4.40 7.95 5.85
C ARG A 8 3.39 6.91 6.29
N PHE A 9 3.30 5.80 5.55
CA PHE A 9 2.37 4.72 5.77
C PHE A 9 3.05 3.45 6.31
N LEU A 10 4.35 3.51 6.64
CA LEU A 10 5.07 2.37 7.21
C LEU A 10 4.33 1.78 8.41
N ASN A 11 4.30 0.45 8.45
CA ASN A 11 3.66 -0.35 9.50
C ASN A 11 2.18 0.01 9.71
N SER A 12 1.49 0.45 8.66
CA SER A 12 0.06 0.79 8.69
C SER A 12 -0.72 -0.02 7.67
N GLU A 13 -1.97 -0.36 8.01
CA GLU A 13 -2.96 -0.79 7.04
C GLU A 13 -3.39 0.41 6.17
N VAL A 14 -3.63 0.16 4.90
CA VAL A 14 -3.88 1.20 3.89
C VAL A 14 -4.98 0.79 2.92
N VAL A 15 -5.65 1.80 2.39
CA VAL A 15 -6.49 1.68 1.20
C VAL A 15 -5.88 2.54 0.11
N GLY A 16 -5.97 2.09 -1.13
CA GLY A 16 -5.38 2.82 -2.24
C GLY A 16 -6.06 2.57 -3.57
N GLN A 17 -5.62 3.33 -4.56
CA GLN A 17 -6.02 3.15 -5.94
C GLN A 17 -4.80 3.00 -6.84
N LEU A 18 -4.89 2.02 -7.74
CA LEU A 18 -3.90 1.78 -8.78
C LEU A 18 -4.08 2.74 -9.97
N SER A 19 -3.04 2.91 -10.77
CA SER A 19 -3.07 3.75 -11.97
C SER A 19 -4.07 3.27 -13.03
N ASN A 20 -4.50 2.00 -12.98
CA ASN A 20 -5.54 1.45 -13.85
C ASN A 20 -6.97 1.65 -13.28
N GLY A 21 -7.12 2.38 -12.17
CA GLY A 21 -8.42 2.71 -11.57
C GLY A 21 -8.93 1.71 -10.52
N LEU A 22 -8.31 0.53 -10.39
CA LEU A 22 -8.70 -0.47 -9.38
C LEU A 22 -8.32 -0.02 -7.97
N PHE A 23 -9.18 -0.34 -7.00
CA PHE A 23 -8.94 -0.12 -5.59
C PHE A 23 -8.39 -1.38 -4.93
N PHE A 24 -7.62 -1.21 -3.85
CA PHE A 24 -7.11 -2.32 -3.06
C PHE A 24 -7.04 -1.93 -1.57
N GLU A 25 -7.24 -2.92 -0.71
CA GLU A 25 -6.82 -2.87 0.68
C GLU A 25 -5.45 -3.52 0.83
N GLY A 26 -4.64 -3.02 1.74
CA GLY A 26 -3.28 -3.50 1.88
C GLY A 26 -2.60 -3.04 3.14
N TYR A 27 -1.30 -3.25 3.17
CA TYR A 27 -0.44 -2.79 4.24
C TYR A 27 0.94 -2.43 3.68
N VAL A 28 1.63 -1.52 4.36
CA VAL A 28 2.98 -1.10 3.98
C VAL A 28 3.97 -1.57 5.01
N VAL A 29 4.99 -2.31 4.59
CA VAL A 29 6.07 -2.82 5.45
C VAL A 29 7.40 -2.24 5.04
N ASP A 30 8.33 -2.15 6.00
CA ASP A 30 9.73 -1.95 5.68
C ASP A 30 10.40 -3.31 5.42
N GLN A 31 10.98 -3.47 4.23
CA GLN A 31 11.78 -4.63 3.87
C GLN A 31 13.15 -4.16 3.40
N ALA A 32 14.19 -4.47 4.16
CA ALA A 32 15.57 -4.04 3.91
C ALA A 32 15.71 -2.51 3.69
N GLY A 33 15.02 -1.69 4.50
CA GLY A 33 15.05 -0.23 4.43
C GLY A 33 14.23 0.37 3.27
N ARG A 34 13.41 -0.44 2.60
CA ARG A 34 12.49 -0.06 1.53
C ARG A 34 11.05 -0.28 1.99
N ALA A 35 10.26 0.79 1.95
CA ALA A 35 8.82 0.70 2.10
C ALA A 35 8.23 -0.03 0.88
N LEU A 36 7.50 -1.13 1.12
CA LEU A 36 6.83 -1.95 0.12
C LEU A 36 5.35 -2.04 0.45
N VAL A 37 4.50 -1.99 -0.58
CA VAL A 37 3.03 -2.14 -0.44
C VAL A 37 2.65 -3.55 -0.79
N PHE A 38 1.79 -4.16 0.03
CA PHE A 38 1.22 -5.47 -0.21
C PHE A 38 -0.29 -5.38 -0.27
N ASP A 39 -0.88 -6.09 -1.23
CA ASP A 39 -2.32 -6.34 -1.30
C ASP A 39 -2.73 -7.32 -0.20
N ARG A 40 -3.88 -7.06 0.44
CA ARG A 40 -4.49 -7.94 1.44
C ARG A 40 -5.43 -8.96 0.80
N ASP A 41 -6.09 -8.63 -0.31
CA ASP A 41 -7.19 -9.42 -0.87
C ASP A 41 -6.71 -10.59 -1.74
N GLY A 42 -5.41 -10.67 -2.02
CA GLY A 42 -4.80 -11.80 -2.72
C GLY A 42 -4.69 -13.06 -1.85
N ARG A 43 -4.91 -14.25 -2.46
CA ARG A 43 -4.67 -15.56 -1.80
C ARG A 43 -3.26 -15.72 -1.23
N ALA A 44 -2.30 -14.97 -1.78
CA ALA A 44 -0.96 -14.78 -1.24
C ALA A 44 -0.65 -13.28 -1.24
N PRO A 45 0.15 -12.77 -0.27
CA PRO A 45 0.55 -11.37 -0.24
C PRO A 45 1.22 -10.98 -1.56
N HIS A 46 0.53 -10.18 -2.38
CA HIS A 46 1.08 -9.72 -3.64
C HIS A 46 1.69 -8.34 -3.44
N GLN A 47 2.99 -8.23 -3.70
CA GLN A 47 3.67 -6.95 -3.65
C GLN A 47 3.17 -6.05 -4.79
N ILE A 48 2.58 -4.92 -4.44
CA ILE A 48 2.18 -3.88 -5.38
C ILE A 48 3.36 -2.96 -5.60
N SER A 49 3.76 -2.78 -6.87
CA SER A 49 4.74 -1.76 -7.22
C SER A 49 4.23 -0.36 -6.85
N ALA A 50 5.02 0.38 -6.06
CA ALA A 50 4.68 1.75 -5.65
C ALA A 50 4.51 2.71 -6.84
N THR A 51 5.07 2.40 -8.01
CA THR A 51 4.87 3.18 -9.24
C THR A 51 3.46 3.01 -9.82
N ARG A 52 2.80 1.89 -9.56
CA ARG A 52 1.42 1.60 -9.97
C ARG A 52 0.39 2.20 -9.01
N VAL A 53 0.80 2.70 -7.85
CA VAL A 53 -0.10 3.33 -6.88
C VAL A 53 -0.27 4.82 -7.22
N LYS A 54 -1.51 5.19 -7.52
CA LYS A 54 -1.93 6.57 -7.81
C LYS A 54 -2.04 7.38 -6.51
N TRP A 55 -2.75 6.85 -5.53
CA TRP A 55 -2.86 7.44 -4.19
C TRP A 55 -3.05 6.34 -3.13
N LEU A 56 -2.79 6.71 -1.87
CA LEU A 56 -2.85 5.83 -0.71
C LEU A 56 -3.36 6.62 0.51
N ALA A 57 -4.13 5.99 1.37
CA ALA A 57 -4.60 6.52 2.65
C ALA A 57 -4.50 5.45 3.73
N LYS A 58 -4.37 5.85 5.01
CA LYS A 58 -4.44 4.89 6.12
C LYS A 58 -5.85 4.30 6.19
N ALA A 59 -5.94 2.99 6.29
CA ALA A 59 -7.21 2.33 6.53
C ALA A 59 -7.68 2.68 7.95
N VAL A 60 -8.88 3.22 8.07
CA VAL A 60 -9.54 3.45 9.36
C VAL A 60 -10.71 2.49 9.42
N ARG A 61 -10.61 1.48 10.27
CA ARG A 61 -11.71 0.57 10.58
C ARG A 61 -12.46 1.17 11.76
N TYR A 62 -13.70 1.58 11.53
CA TYR A 62 -14.61 1.91 12.61
C TYR A 62 -15.09 0.59 13.23
N CYS A 63 -14.71 0.36 14.48
CA CYS A 63 -15.21 -0.75 15.30
C CYS A 63 -16.63 -0.46 15.78
#